data_AF-A0A3N8QQR8-F1
#
_entry.id   AF-A0A3N8QQR8-F1
#
_cell.length_a   1.000
_cell.length_b   1.000
_cell.length_c   1.000
_cell.angle_alpha   90.00
_cell.angle_beta   90.00
_cell.angle_gamma   90.00
#
_symmetry.space_group_name_H-M   'P 1'
#
loop_
_entity.id
_entity.type
_entity.pdbx_description
1 polymer ?
#
loop_
_entity_poly.entity_id
_entity_poly.type
_entity_poly.pdbx_seq_one_letter_code
_entity_poly.pdbx_strand_id
1 'polypeptide(L)'
;MLMSLATKIDVTTNLAYLERAAKVVTAQSTPAAPPTTTIPAPAVASIKVNLAMGAHEEALLASVPLRVAKVLKPMLKRGLDARARYRIANGENPFGTGSAPWLRLAGAMLVAGGFTKAKLRAEYIRAYGWSEGTAFSRVSIVVALFPALGIARLAGDRLVCAPGAVAKTAVC
;
A
#
# COMPACT_ATOMS: atom_id res chain seq x y z
N MET A 1 -19.26 -5.94 62.66
CA MET A 1 -19.67 -7.01 61.73
C MET A 1 -18.97 -6.77 60.41
N LEU A 2 -17.91 -7.54 60.14
CA LEU A 2 -17.10 -7.52 58.92
C LEU A 2 -17.42 -8.80 58.15
N MET A 3 -17.71 -8.72 56.84
CA MET A 3 -17.37 -9.79 55.89
C MET A 3 -17.22 -9.22 54.48
N SER A 4 -15.98 -9.30 54.01
CA SER A 4 -15.50 -9.03 52.65
C SER A 4 -15.61 -10.33 51.85
N LEU A 5 -16.27 -10.30 50.69
CA LEU A 5 -16.35 -11.42 49.75
C LEU A 5 -15.29 -11.22 48.65
N ALA A 6 -14.07 -11.67 48.94
CA ALA A 6 -13.02 -11.85 47.96
C ALA A 6 -13.15 -13.25 47.33
N THR A 7 -13.65 -13.32 46.11
CA THR A 7 -13.77 -14.55 45.34
C THR A 7 -12.38 -14.99 44.88
N LYS A 8 -11.78 -15.91 45.64
CA LYS A 8 -10.61 -16.69 45.24
C LYS A 8 -11.03 -17.64 44.11
N ILE A 9 -10.49 -17.45 42.92
CA ILE A 9 -10.51 -18.48 41.87
C ILE A 9 -9.21 -19.27 42.03
N ASP A 10 -9.40 -20.53 42.42
CA ASP A 10 -8.36 -21.51 42.71
C ASP A 10 -7.74 -22.01 41.40
N VAL A 11 -6.44 -21.75 41.20
CA VAL A 11 -5.69 -22.04 39.95
C VAL A 11 -5.07 -23.46 40.00
N THR A 12 -5.55 -24.33 40.87
CA THR A 12 -4.89 -25.63 41.15
C THR A 12 -5.41 -26.82 40.33
N THR A 13 -6.39 -26.64 39.44
CA THR A 13 -6.98 -27.78 38.69
C THR A 13 -6.54 -27.90 37.22
N ASN A 14 -5.51 -27.18 36.79
CA ASN A 14 -5.01 -27.26 35.39
C ASN A 14 -3.57 -27.77 35.25
N LEU A 15 -2.96 -28.29 36.32
CA LEU A 15 -1.59 -28.84 36.28
C LEU A 15 -1.56 -30.33 35.85
N ALA A 16 -2.61 -31.10 36.13
CA ALA A 16 -2.66 -32.54 35.83
C ALA A 16 -2.90 -32.88 34.34
N TYR A 17 -3.24 -31.89 33.49
CA TYR A 17 -3.47 -32.09 32.06
C TYR A 17 -2.20 -31.87 31.20
N LEU A 18 -1.14 -31.28 31.78
CA LEU A 18 0.09 -30.95 31.05
C LEU A 18 1.23 -31.97 31.22
N GLU A 19 1.09 -32.99 32.09
CA GLU A 19 2.16 -33.96 32.38
C GLU A 19 2.19 -35.19 31.45
N ARG A 20 1.35 -35.26 30.40
CA ARG A 20 1.28 -36.44 29.50
C ARG A 20 2.02 -36.34 28.16
N ALA A 21 2.84 -35.30 27.97
CA ALA A 21 3.66 -35.12 26.76
C ALA A 21 5.18 -35.19 27.03
N ALA A 22 5.56 -35.97 28.05
CA ALA A 22 6.96 -36.30 28.35
C ALA A 22 7.60 -37.11 27.20
N LYS A 23 8.33 -36.43 26.32
CA LYS A 23 9.53 -36.97 25.64
C LYS A 23 10.67 -35.99 25.89
N VAL A 24 11.28 -36.10 27.07
CA VAL A 24 12.50 -35.38 27.41
C VAL A 24 13.67 -36.33 27.12
N VAL A 25 14.42 -36.01 26.06
CA VAL A 25 15.78 -36.50 25.86
C VAL A 25 16.67 -35.71 26.81
N THR A 26 17.31 -36.41 27.75
CA THR A 26 18.31 -35.86 28.65
C THR A 26 19.58 -35.47 27.88
N ALA A 27 19.92 -34.18 27.88
CA ALA A 27 21.28 -33.72 27.59
C ALA A 27 21.74 -32.83 28.74
N GLN A 28 22.89 -33.18 29.33
CA GLN A 28 23.52 -32.53 30.48
C GLN A 28 23.92 -31.09 30.17
N SER A 29 23.67 -30.19 31.13
CA SER A 29 24.06 -28.79 31.10
C SER A 29 25.54 -28.60 31.47
N THR A 30 26.30 -27.95 30.59
CA THR A 30 27.58 -27.28 30.91
C THR A 30 27.33 -25.76 30.81
N PRO A 31 27.73 -24.93 31.79
CA PRO A 31 27.47 -23.49 31.73
C PRO A 31 28.52 -22.79 30.86
N ALA A 32 28.11 -22.22 29.73
CA ALA A 32 28.92 -21.33 28.92
C ALA A 32 28.05 -20.19 28.34
N ALA A 33 28.43 -18.95 28.69
CA ALA A 33 28.11 -17.62 28.15
C ALA A 33 26.70 -17.35 27.54
N PRO A 34 26.04 -16.20 27.84
CA PRO A 34 24.72 -15.90 27.30
C PRO A 34 24.76 -15.73 25.77
N PRO A 35 24.07 -16.57 24.99
CA PRO A 35 23.85 -16.29 23.58
C PRO A 35 22.60 -15.41 23.43
N THR A 36 22.76 -14.25 22.79
CA THR A 36 21.67 -13.44 22.26
C THR A 36 20.81 -14.32 21.35
N THR A 37 19.68 -14.80 21.85
CA THR A 37 18.77 -15.65 21.08
C THR A 37 17.83 -14.75 20.28
N THR A 38 18.28 -14.35 19.09
CA THR A 38 17.41 -13.75 18.09
C THR A 38 16.49 -14.83 17.56
N ILE A 39 15.22 -14.83 17.96
CA ILE A 39 14.18 -15.66 17.34
C ILE A 39 14.02 -15.16 15.88
N PRO A 40 14.34 -15.97 14.86
CA PRO A 40 14.09 -15.56 13.48
C PRO A 40 12.58 -15.47 13.28
N ALA A 41 12.09 -14.26 12.98
CA ALA A 41 10.71 -14.03 12.59
C ALA A 41 10.34 -14.94 11.41
N PRO A 42 9.14 -15.56 11.38
CA PRO A 42 8.72 -16.40 10.27
C PRO A 42 8.73 -15.55 9.00
N ALA A 43 9.53 -15.99 8.02
CA ALA A 43 9.57 -15.36 6.70
C ALA A 43 8.17 -15.46 6.09
N VAL A 44 7.43 -14.36 6.11
CA VAL A 44 6.13 -14.25 5.45
C VAL A 44 6.39 -14.38 3.96
N ALA A 45 6.20 -15.59 3.42
CA ALA A 45 6.29 -15.85 2.00
C ALA A 45 5.24 -14.97 1.29
N SER A 46 5.70 -14.00 0.52
CA SER A 46 4.80 -13.17 -0.28
C SER A 46 4.22 -14.02 -1.40
N ILE A 47 2.95 -14.43 -1.26
CA ILE A 47 2.23 -15.14 -2.31
C ILE A 47 2.02 -14.16 -3.46
N LYS A 48 2.75 -14.39 -4.55
CA LYS A 48 2.60 -13.63 -5.79
C LYS A 48 1.36 -14.13 -6.52
N VAL A 49 0.21 -13.52 -6.23
CA VAL A 49 -1.03 -13.77 -6.96
C VAL A 49 -0.88 -13.16 -8.36
N ASN A 50 -0.66 -13.99 -9.38
CA ASN A 50 -0.76 -13.58 -10.78
C ASN A 50 -2.24 -13.63 -11.19
N LEU A 51 -2.93 -12.49 -11.10
CA LEU A 51 -4.26 -12.35 -11.68
C LEU A 51 -4.11 -12.38 -13.21
N ALA A 52 -4.77 -13.34 -13.86
CA ALA A 52 -4.88 -13.37 -15.31
C ALA A 52 -5.61 -12.09 -15.76
N MET A 53 -5.11 -11.44 -16.81
CA MET A 53 -5.73 -10.20 -17.27
C MET A 53 -7.12 -10.48 -17.84
N GLY A 54 -8.13 -9.78 -17.35
CA GLY A 54 -9.51 -9.90 -17.83
C GLY A 54 -9.77 -9.04 -19.08
N ALA A 55 -10.86 -9.35 -19.80
CA ALA A 55 -11.26 -8.61 -21.00
C ALA A 55 -11.42 -7.09 -20.77
N HIS A 56 -11.85 -6.69 -19.56
CA HIS A 56 -11.96 -5.27 -19.19
C HIS A 56 -10.60 -4.56 -19.14
N GLU A 57 -9.57 -5.22 -18.63
CA GLU A 57 -8.22 -4.65 -18.51
C GLU A 57 -7.54 -4.53 -19.87
N GLU A 58 -7.81 -5.49 -20.77
CA GLU A 58 -7.36 -5.43 -22.16
C GLU A 58 -8.03 -4.28 -22.93
N ALA A 59 -9.34 -4.10 -22.76
CA ALA A 59 -10.06 -2.96 -23.33
C ALA A 59 -9.51 -1.62 -22.81
N LEU A 60 -9.20 -1.54 -21.52
CA LEU A 60 -8.58 -0.35 -20.92
C LEU A 60 -7.20 -0.07 -21.53
N LEU A 61 -6.36 -1.09 -21.69
CA LEU A 61 -5.04 -0.93 -22.32
C LEU A 61 -5.12 -0.50 -23.79
N ALA A 62 -6.14 -0.96 -24.53
CA ALA A 62 -6.39 -0.55 -25.90
C ALA A 62 -6.87 0.92 -26.00
N SER A 63 -7.57 1.41 -24.97
CA SER A 63 -8.12 2.78 -24.95
C SER A 63 -7.08 3.89 -24.67
N VAL A 64 -5.91 3.53 -24.13
CA VAL A 64 -4.89 4.51 -23.72
C VAL A 64 -3.70 4.57 -24.67
N PRO A 65 -2.98 5.69 -24.76
CA PRO A 65 -1.77 5.78 -25.58
C PRO A 65 -0.74 4.70 -25.20
N LEU A 66 -0.01 4.17 -26.19
CA LEU A 66 0.93 3.06 -26.00
C LEU A 66 1.94 3.29 -24.87
N ARG A 67 2.42 4.53 -24.70
CA ARG A 67 3.34 4.91 -23.60
C ARG A 67 2.70 4.76 -22.22
N VAL A 68 1.40 5.06 -22.11
CA VAL A 68 0.61 4.91 -20.89
C VAL A 68 0.33 3.42 -20.66
N ALA A 69 -0.04 2.67 -21.70
CA ALA A 69 -0.26 1.23 -21.63
C ALA A 69 0.97 0.48 -21.10
N LYS A 70 2.19 0.88 -21.50
CA LYS A 70 3.45 0.32 -20.98
C LYS A 70 3.61 0.48 -19.47
N VAL A 71 3.10 1.58 -18.90
CA VAL A 71 3.12 1.84 -17.45
C VAL A 71 1.93 1.18 -16.75
N LEU A 72 0.76 1.19 -17.37
CA LEU A 72 -0.49 0.67 -16.80
C LEU A 72 -0.51 -0.86 -16.72
N LYS A 73 -0.02 -1.57 -17.75
CA LYS A 73 0.00 -3.05 -17.80
C LYS A 73 0.64 -3.71 -16.57
N PRO A 74 1.86 -3.35 -16.13
CA PRO A 74 2.45 -3.94 -14.92
C PRO A 74 1.71 -3.54 -13.64
N MET A 75 0.94 -2.44 -13.65
CA MET A 75 0.13 -2.03 -12.50
C MET A 75 -1.13 -2.89 -12.38
N LEU A 76 -1.84 -3.14 -13.49
CA LEU A 76 -3.02 -4.00 -13.54
C LEU A 76 -2.67 -5.44 -13.12
N LYS A 77 -1.59 -5.99 -13.67
CA LYS A 77 -1.10 -7.34 -13.29
C LYS A 77 -0.78 -7.51 -11.79
N ARG A 78 -0.56 -6.41 -11.07
CA ARG A 78 -0.25 -6.39 -9.65
C ARG A 78 -1.45 -5.96 -8.78
N GLY A 79 -2.62 -5.73 -9.38
CA GLY A 79 -3.80 -5.18 -8.69
C GLY A 79 -3.56 -3.78 -8.11
N LEU A 80 -2.61 -3.01 -8.66
CA LEU A 80 -2.29 -1.68 -8.15
C LEU A 80 -3.37 -0.65 -8.46
N ASP A 81 -4.24 -0.91 -9.43
CA ASP A 81 -5.39 -0.07 -9.77
C ASP A 81 -6.45 -0.09 -8.65
N ALA A 82 -6.82 -1.27 -8.16
CA ALA A 82 -7.75 -1.42 -7.04
C ALA A 82 -7.17 -0.81 -5.77
N ARG A 83 -5.88 -1.06 -5.51
CA ARG A 83 -5.17 -0.46 -4.38
C ARG A 83 -5.07 1.07 -4.49
N ALA A 84 -4.82 1.61 -5.69
CA ALA A 84 -4.74 3.06 -5.91
C ALA A 84 -6.10 3.73 -5.64
N ARG A 85 -7.19 3.13 -6.13
CA ARG A 85 -8.57 3.59 -5.87
C ARG A 85 -8.89 3.55 -4.38
N TYR A 86 -8.58 2.46 -3.70
CA TYR A 86 -8.76 2.33 -2.25
C TYR A 86 -7.98 3.39 -1.46
N ARG A 87 -6.72 3.64 -1.82
CA ARG A 87 -5.89 4.64 -1.11
C ARG A 87 -6.40 6.06 -1.28
N ILE A 88 -6.77 6.43 -2.50
CA ILE A 88 -7.36 7.75 -2.76
C ILE A 88 -8.66 7.89 -1.96
N ALA A 89 -9.48 6.83 -1.89
CA ALA A 89 -10.70 6.78 -1.05
C ALA A 89 -10.48 7.11 0.43
N ASN A 90 -9.29 6.85 0.94
CA ASN A 90 -8.89 7.14 2.33
C ASN A 90 -8.08 8.45 2.46
N GLY A 91 -7.98 9.26 1.39
CA GLY A 91 -7.15 10.47 1.38
C GLY A 91 -5.65 10.17 1.42
N GLU A 92 -5.23 8.97 1.03
CA GLU A 92 -3.82 8.56 1.01
C GLU A 92 -3.22 8.62 -0.39
N ASN A 93 -1.90 8.75 -0.46
CA ASN A 93 -1.18 8.68 -1.71
C ASN A 93 -1.32 7.28 -2.37
N PRO A 94 -1.83 7.19 -3.61
CA PRO A 94 -2.06 5.92 -4.30
C PRO A 94 -0.77 5.13 -4.54
N PHE A 95 0.38 5.82 -4.55
CA PHE A 95 1.67 5.23 -4.85
C PHE A 95 2.55 5.15 -3.60
N GLY A 96 2.90 3.93 -3.21
CA GLY A 96 3.83 3.66 -2.10
C GLY A 96 5.29 3.66 -2.52
N THR A 97 6.19 3.36 -1.58
CA THR A 97 7.67 3.33 -1.77
C THR A 97 8.15 2.46 -2.92
N GLY A 98 7.44 1.37 -3.25
CA GLY A 98 7.75 0.50 -4.40
C GLY A 98 7.35 1.06 -5.77
N SER A 99 6.78 2.26 -5.83
CA SER A 99 6.38 2.93 -7.07
C SER A 99 7.41 3.98 -7.50
N ALA A 100 7.41 4.34 -8.79
CA ALA A 100 8.33 5.34 -9.30
C ALA A 100 8.20 6.69 -8.55
N PRO A 101 9.30 7.37 -8.17
CA PRO A 101 9.24 8.61 -7.40
C PRO A 101 8.31 9.68 -7.97
N TRP A 102 8.33 9.87 -9.30
CA TRP A 102 7.50 10.88 -9.98
C TRP A 102 5.99 10.58 -9.91
N LEU A 103 5.60 9.30 -9.83
CA LEU A 103 4.22 8.91 -9.58
C LEU A 103 3.81 9.24 -8.14
N ARG A 104 4.69 8.98 -7.17
CA ARG A 104 4.45 9.36 -5.76
C ARG A 104 4.26 10.86 -5.61
N LEU A 105 5.09 11.68 -6.24
CA LEU A 105 4.92 13.13 -6.20
C LEU A 105 3.58 13.56 -6.79
N ALA A 106 3.22 13.05 -7.98
CA ALA A 106 1.94 13.36 -8.60
C ALA A 106 0.75 12.88 -7.74
N GLY A 107 0.85 11.70 -7.12
CA GLY A 107 -0.16 11.18 -6.20
C GLY A 107 -0.32 12.07 -4.96
N ALA A 108 0.77 12.59 -4.40
CA ALA A 108 0.73 13.51 -3.27
C ALA A 108 0.06 14.84 -3.66
N MET A 109 0.40 15.38 -4.83
CA MET A 109 -0.24 16.59 -5.34
C MET A 109 -1.72 16.38 -5.65
N LEU A 110 -2.11 15.17 -6.09
CA LEU A 110 -3.51 14.83 -6.32
C LEU A 110 -4.31 14.89 -5.02
N VAL A 111 -3.80 14.24 -3.96
CA VAL A 111 -4.41 14.22 -2.63
C VAL A 111 -4.45 15.61 -2.00
N ALA A 112 -3.45 16.45 -2.24
CA ALA A 112 -3.39 17.83 -1.75
C ALA A 112 -4.37 18.81 -2.45
N GLY A 113 -5.32 18.30 -3.23
CA GLY A 113 -6.33 19.09 -3.93
C GLY A 113 -6.13 19.18 -5.45
N GLY A 114 -5.26 18.38 -6.03
CA GLY A 114 -5.08 18.31 -7.48
C GLY A 114 -4.11 19.33 -8.06
N PHE A 115 -3.88 19.23 -9.37
CA PHE A 115 -2.84 20.01 -10.06
C PHE A 115 -3.17 20.24 -11.53
N THR A 116 -2.61 21.30 -12.10
CA THR A 116 -2.59 21.54 -13.55
C THR A 116 -1.35 20.89 -14.18
N LYS A 117 -1.37 20.71 -15.51
CA LYS A 117 -0.21 20.17 -16.25
C LYS A 117 1.05 21.02 -16.04
N ALA A 118 0.90 22.34 -16.07
CA ALA A 118 2.00 23.29 -15.89
C ALA A 118 2.60 23.19 -14.47
N LYS A 119 1.75 23.11 -13.44
CA LYS A 119 2.19 22.97 -12.05
C LYS A 119 2.96 21.67 -11.84
N LEU A 120 2.43 20.54 -12.30
CA LEU A 120 3.13 19.25 -12.16
C LEU A 120 4.47 19.24 -12.89
N ARG A 121 4.55 19.87 -14.07
CA ARG A 121 5.79 19.99 -14.83
C ARG A 121 6.85 20.78 -14.07
N ALA A 122 6.47 21.95 -13.54
CA ALA A 122 7.36 22.78 -12.73
C ALA A 122 7.85 22.01 -11.50
N GLU A 123 6.97 21.27 -10.83
CA GLU A 123 7.33 20.42 -9.70
C GLU A 123 8.29 19.28 -10.07
N TYR A 124 8.14 18.66 -11.24
CA TYR A 124 9.10 17.66 -11.72
C TYR A 124 10.49 18.24 -12.00
N ILE A 125 10.56 19.41 -12.60
CA ILE A 125 11.83 20.11 -12.83
C ILE A 125 12.47 20.46 -11.50
N ARG A 126 11.70 21.03 -10.56
CA ARG A 126 12.17 21.43 -9.23
C ARG A 126 12.64 20.25 -8.38
N ALA A 127 11.86 19.17 -8.33
CA ALA A 127 12.13 18.03 -7.44
C ALA A 127 13.20 17.07 -7.98
N TYR A 128 13.36 16.95 -9.30
CA TYR A 128 14.25 15.96 -9.91
C TYR A 128 15.34 16.56 -10.82
N GLY A 129 15.39 17.88 -10.98
CA GLY A 129 16.35 18.53 -11.87
C GLY A 129 16.19 18.15 -13.35
N TRP A 130 15.00 17.74 -13.75
CA TRP A 130 14.75 17.26 -15.12
C TRP A 130 14.69 18.39 -16.14
N SER A 131 15.09 18.08 -17.37
CA SER A 131 14.82 18.96 -18.51
C SER A 131 13.33 19.08 -18.78
N GLU A 132 12.93 20.18 -19.42
CA GLU A 132 11.53 20.44 -19.73
C GLU A 132 10.89 19.33 -20.57
N GLY A 133 11.61 18.80 -21.57
CA GLY A 133 11.15 17.69 -22.40
C GLY A 133 10.92 16.41 -21.59
N THR A 134 11.80 16.11 -20.62
CA THR A 134 11.65 14.94 -19.74
C THR A 134 10.43 15.11 -18.82
N ALA A 135 10.29 16.28 -18.20
CA ALA A 135 9.15 16.58 -17.34
C ALA A 135 7.83 16.53 -18.12
N PHE A 136 7.79 17.10 -19.32
CA PHE A 136 6.61 17.08 -20.18
C PHE A 136 6.16 15.67 -20.54
N SER A 137 7.12 14.80 -20.89
CA SER A 137 6.84 13.40 -21.18
C SER A 137 6.19 12.68 -19.99
N ARG A 138 6.67 12.94 -18.76
CA ARG A 138 6.10 12.34 -17.54
C ARG A 138 4.73 12.89 -17.18
N VAL A 139 4.55 14.21 -17.31
CA VAL A 139 3.23 14.85 -17.12
C VAL A 139 2.19 14.25 -18.06
N SER A 140 2.56 14.05 -19.34
CA SER A 140 1.66 13.46 -20.33
C SER A 140 1.23 12.05 -19.96
N ILE A 141 2.14 11.25 -19.39
CA ILE A 141 1.80 9.92 -18.86
C ILE A 141 0.85 10.04 -17.67
N VAL A 142 1.13 10.89 -16.68
CA VAL A 142 0.27 11.06 -15.49
C VAL A 142 -1.15 11.47 -15.86
N VAL A 143 -1.30 12.47 -16.72
CA VAL A 143 -2.59 13.04 -17.12
C VAL A 143 -3.50 12.00 -17.76
N ALA A 144 -2.96 11.05 -18.49
CA ALA A 144 -3.72 9.97 -19.10
C ALA A 144 -3.87 8.75 -18.16
N LEU A 145 -2.84 8.45 -17.36
CA LEU A 145 -2.82 7.30 -16.46
C LEU A 145 -3.81 7.45 -15.30
N PHE A 146 -3.90 8.62 -14.68
CA PHE A 146 -4.71 8.80 -13.47
C PHE A 146 -6.23 8.67 -13.74
N PRO A 147 -6.77 9.23 -14.84
CA PRO A 147 -8.14 8.95 -15.25
C PRO A 147 -8.36 7.49 -15.65
N ALA A 148 -7.41 6.86 -16.34
CA ALA A 148 -7.50 5.44 -16.71
C ALA A 148 -7.57 4.51 -15.48
N LEU A 149 -6.91 4.89 -14.39
CA LEU A 149 -6.99 4.18 -13.11
C LEU A 149 -8.25 4.52 -12.30
N GLY A 150 -9.08 5.45 -12.76
CA GLY A 150 -10.27 5.92 -12.05
C GLY A 150 -9.97 6.67 -10.75
N ILE A 151 -8.74 7.15 -10.55
CA ILE A 151 -8.34 7.88 -9.33
C ILE A 151 -8.47 9.40 -9.46
N ALA A 152 -8.50 9.90 -10.69
CA ALA A 152 -8.65 11.32 -10.96
C ALA A 152 -9.65 11.58 -12.09
N ARG A 153 -10.17 12.79 -12.13
CA ARG A 153 -10.93 13.33 -13.26
C ARG A 153 -10.38 14.69 -13.66
N LEU A 154 -10.66 15.09 -14.89
CA LEU A 154 -10.35 16.42 -15.36
C LEU A 154 -11.49 17.37 -14.96
N ALA A 155 -11.15 18.46 -14.27
CA ALA A 155 -12.06 19.56 -13.93
C ALA A 155 -11.45 20.86 -14.52
N GLY A 156 -11.88 21.21 -15.73
CA GLY A 156 -11.24 22.27 -16.51
C GLY A 156 -9.82 21.88 -16.95
N ASP A 157 -8.82 22.66 -16.55
CA ASP A 157 -7.40 22.42 -16.81
C ASP A 157 -6.70 21.64 -15.68
N ARG A 158 -7.43 21.31 -14.62
CA ARG A 158 -6.92 20.71 -13.39
C ARG A 158 -7.32 19.24 -13.29
N LEU A 159 -6.36 18.40 -12.92
CA LEU A 159 -6.63 17.04 -12.45
C LEU A 159 -7.01 17.10 -10.97
N VAL A 160 -8.16 16.54 -10.62
CA VAL A 160 -8.67 16.45 -9.24
C VAL A 160 -9.05 15.01 -8.91
N CYS A 161 -9.11 14.65 -7.62
CA CYS A 161 -9.57 13.32 -7.20
C CYS A 161 -10.96 13.00 -7.76
N ALA A 162 -11.17 11.75 -8.16
CA ALA A 162 -12.48 11.31 -8.65
C ALA A 162 -13.52 11.30 -7.50
N PRO A 163 -14.77 11.77 -7.73
CA PRO A 163 -15.84 11.68 -6.75
C PRO A 163 -16.17 10.20 -6.50
N GLY A 164 -16.27 9.80 -5.23
CA GLY A 164 -16.35 8.39 -4.81
C GLY A 164 -15.00 7.76 -4.44
N ALA A 165 -13.91 8.43 -4.79
CA ALA A 165 -12.59 8.10 -4.31
C ALA A 165 -12.20 8.97 -3.10
N VAL A 166 -13.14 9.50 -2.31
CA VAL A 166 -12.88 9.97 -0.94
C VAL A 166 -14.14 9.68 -0.13
N ALA A 167 -14.15 8.60 0.65
CA ALA A 167 -15.29 8.26 1.50
C ALA A 167 -15.00 8.74 2.93
N LYS A 168 -15.56 9.91 3.29
CA LYS A 168 -15.56 10.56 4.63
C LYS A 168 -14.16 11.00 5.11
N THR A 169 -13.95 12.25 5.57
CA THR A 169 -14.55 12.77 6.80
C THR A 169 -14.45 14.30 6.80
N ALA A 170 -15.53 15.00 6.43
CA ALA A 170 -15.79 16.35 6.93
C ALA A 170 -16.53 16.16 8.25
N VAL A 171 -15.80 16.15 9.36
CA VAL A 171 -16.38 16.40 10.68
C VAL A 171 -16.37 17.91 10.83
N CYS A 172 -17.58 18.45 11.06
CA CYS A 172 -17.84 19.84 11.39
C CYS A 172 -17.21 20.23 12.73
#